data_AF-A0A7R7E5V7-F1
#
_entry.id   AF-A0A7R7E5V7-F1
#
_cell.length_a   1.000
_cell.length_b   1.000
_cell.length_c   1.000
_cell.angle_alpha   90.00
_cell.angle_beta   90.00
_cell.angle_gamma   90.00
#
_symmetry.space_group_name_H-M   'P 1'
#
loop_
_entity.id
_entity.type
_entity.pdbx_description
1 polymer ?
#
loop_
_entity_poly.entity_id
_entity_poly.type
_entity_poly.pdbx_seq_one_letter_code
_entity_poly.pdbx_strand_id
1 'polypeptide(L)'
;MPALSEAIADWPNWLSVHAGATRFVGWAAETEGSSRSSALIRIGLAMLFWSRWAGELLLYIDQSPAGLFLAANFFVATALLFIGYHSRAAAVWTGAVGLAMYYCFGFQLGREPWTHHHTYLLAVAALLIALTPCGRSYSLDRYLAVIRAERAGVPPAAERGNLWGLRLIVVQLSVLYFFAAFDKTNYAFLSGARLEQILLWYYTGSDYPPGLAWPATMVSVAVVVLEYCLALGMPFRATRRYLVLPGLAFHAIIYLTLPVYTFSATMALLYLAYFDADAVDKVLARLQGFGSTASARGEIS
;
A
#
# COMPACT_ATOMS: atom_id res chain seq x y z
N MET A 1 -17.70 -6.94 55.18
CA MET A 1 -17.95 -6.65 53.77
C MET A 1 -16.59 -6.50 53.10
N PRO A 2 -16.17 -7.41 52.20
CA PRO A 2 -14.92 -7.23 51.47
C PRO A 2 -14.99 -5.98 50.61
N ALA A 3 -13.88 -5.26 50.51
CA ALA A 3 -13.78 -4.01 49.78
C ALA A 3 -14.04 -4.24 48.28
N LEU A 4 -14.80 -3.34 47.64
CA LEU A 4 -15.17 -3.41 46.22
C LEU A 4 -13.94 -3.55 45.27
N SER A 5 -12.74 -3.22 45.74
CA SER A 5 -11.47 -3.35 45.02
C SER A 5 -10.95 -4.79 44.92
N GLU A 6 -11.32 -5.70 45.84
CA GLU A 6 -10.87 -7.10 45.79
C GLU A 6 -11.73 -7.95 44.84
N ALA A 7 -12.98 -7.57 44.61
CA ALA A 7 -13.91 -8.32 43.74
C ALA A 7 -13.59 -8.20 42.23
N ILE A 8 -12.78 -7.22 41.82
CA ILE A 8 -12.40 -7.02 40.40
C ILE A 8 -11.15 -7.85 40.05
N ALA A 9 -10.31 -8.18 41.02
CA ALA A 9 -9.05 -8.90 40.80
C ALA A 9 -9.24 -10.40 40.51
N ASP A 10 -10.33 -11.00 40.98
CA ASP A 10 -10.58 -12.44 40.88
C ASP A 10 -11.37 -12.87 39.64
N TRP A 11 -11.61 -11.97 38.67
CA TRP A 11 -12.29 -12.35 37.43
C TRP A 11 -11.33 -13.10 36.50
N PRO A 12 -11.53 -14.40 36.21
CA PRO A 12 -10.60 -15.21 35.40
C PRO A 12 -10.34 -14.65 33.99
N ASN A 13 -11.27 -13.84 33.49
CA ASN A 13 -11.19 -13.20 32.18
C ASN A 13 -10.29 -11.95 32.17
N TRP A 14 -10.05 -11.28 33.31
CA TRP A 14 -9.27 -10.05 33.36
C TRP A 14 -7.80 -10.28 33.04
N LEU A 15 -7.20 -11.33 33.61
CA LEU A 15 -5.82 -11.73 33.32
C LEU A 15 -5.64 -12.13 31.85
N SER A 16 -6.65 -12.80 31.26
CA SER A 16 -6.64 -13.21 29.85
C SER A 16 -6.75 -12.01 28.90
N VAL A 17 -7.61 -11.04 29.21
CA VAL A 17 -7.75 -9.78 28.45
C VAL A 17 -6.47 -8.95 28.56
N HIS A 18 -5.88 -8.85 29.75
CA HIS A 18 -4.64 -8.09 29.96
C HIS A 18 -3.44 -8.75 29.25
N ALA A 19 -3.34 -10.08 29.29
CA ALA A 19 -2.32 -10.83 28.54
C ALA A 19 -2.50 -10.69 27.01
N GLY A 20 -3.76 -10.67 26.54
CA GLY A 20 -4.07 -10.41 25.13
C GLY A 20 -3.68 -8.98 24.71
N ALA A 21 -4.04 -7.99 25.52
CA ALA A 21 -3.73 -6.58 25.27
C ALA A 21 -2.22 -6.31 25.27
N THR A 22 -1.48 -6.85 26.24
CA THR A 22 -0.01 -6.71 26.29
C THR A 22 0.68 -7.39 25.11
N ARG A 23 0.23 -8.59 24.70
CA ARG A 23 0.73 -9.24 23.48
C ARG A 23 0.42 -8.43 22.22
N PHE A 24 -0.78 -7.86 22.13
CA PHE A 24 -1.16 -7.00 21.01
C PHE A 24 -0.33 -5.71 20.99
N VAL A 25 -0.13 -5.06 22.12
CA VAL A 25 0.69 -3.85 22.24
C VAL A 25 2.15 -4.15 21.92
N GLY A 26 2.73 -5.21 22.48
CA GLY A 26 4.10 -5.62 22.16
C GLY A 26 4.25 -5.96 20.68
N TRP A 27 3.29 -6.69 20.10
CA TRP A 27 3.23 -6.90 18.66
C TRP A 27 3.17 -5.56 17.92
N ALA A 28 2.20 -4.69 18.19
CA ALA A 28 1.95 -3.44 17.45
C ALA A 28 3.07 -2.40 17.60
N ALA A 29 3.51 -2.13 18.83
CA ALA A 29 4.38 -1.01 19.19
C ALA A 29 5.87 -1.37 19.27
N GLU A 30 6.22 -2.62 19.60
CA GLU A 30 7.61 -2.97 19.92
C GLU A 30 8.30 -3.75 18.79
N THR A 31 7.55 -4.23 17.80
CA THR A 31 8.16 -4.95 16.67
C THR A 31 8.80 -3.99 15.67
N GLU A 32 10.11 -4.11 15.54
CA GLU A 32 10.90 -3.36 14.57
C GLU A 32 11.43 -4.25 13.44
N GLY A 33 11.54 -3.68 12.25
CA GLY A 33 12.16 -4.29 11.08
C GLY A 33 12.87 -3.25 10.23
N SER A 34 13.54 -3.71 9.17
CA SER A 34 14.16 -2.81 8.19
C SER A 34 13.17 -1.78 7.65
N SER A 35 13.61 -0.53 7.54
CA SER A 35 12.81 0.57 7.00
C SER A 35 12.81 0.64 5.47
N ARG A 36 13.64 -0.18 4.80
CA ARG A 36 13.84 -0.13 3.33
C ARG A 36 12.59 -0.45 2.53
N SER A 37 11.76 -1.40 2.97
CA SER A 37 10.47 -1.69 2.31
C SER A 37 9.55 -0.46 2.32
N SER A 38 9.46 0.22 3.46
CA SER A 38 8.65 1.43 3.58
C SER A 38 9.21 2.62 2.78
N ALA A 39 10.53 2.70 2.61
CA ALA A 39 11.16 3.69 1.74
C ALA A 39 10.84 3.43 0.26
N LEU A 40 10.86 2.17 -0.19
CA LEU A 40 10.46 1.80 -1.56
C LEU A 40 8.98 2.10 -1.83
N ILE A 41 8.10 1.79 -0.87
CA ILE A 41 6.68 2.15 -0.97
C ILE A 41 6.53 3.67 -1.08
N ARG A 42 7.23 4.45 -0.24
CA ARG A 42 7.20 5.93 -0.32
C ARG A 42 7.57 6.45 -1.71
N ILE A 43 8.70 5.98 -2.26
CA ILE A 43 9.18 6.39 -3.59
C ILE A 43 8.15 6.01 -4.66
N GLY A 44 7.67 4.76 -4.63
CA GLY A 44 6.67 4.28 -5.57
C GLY A 44 5.35 5.05 -5.49
N LEU A 45 4.89 5.42 -4.29
CA LEU A 45 3.68 6.21 -4.11
C LEU A 45 3.82 7.59 -4.77
N ALA A 46 4.94 8.30 -4.55
CA ALA A 46 5.17 9.58 -5.19
C ALA A 46 5.16 9.47 -6.73
N MET A 47 5.77 8.41 -7.29
CA MET A 47 5.73 8.13 -8.72
C MET A 47 4.32 7.83 -9.22
N LEU A 48 3.50 7.12 -8.45
CA LEU A 48 2.10 6.83 -8.78
C LEU A 48 1.22 8.08 -8.73
N PHE A 49 1.48 9.01 -7.79
CA PHE A 49 0.84 10.32 -7.79
C PHE A 49 1.14 11.08 -9.08
N TRP A 50 2.42 11.13 -9.49
CA TRP A 50 2.80 11.77 -10.75
C TRP A 50 2.20 11.10 -11.97
N SER A 51 2.28 9.76 -12.05
CA SER A 51 1.68 8.97 -13.11
C SER A 51 0.18 9.22 -13.25
N ARG A 52 -0.54 9.40 -12.13
CA ARG A 52 -1.98 9.68 -12.15
C ARG A 52 -2.30 11.12 -12.53
N TRP A 53 -1.62 12.10 -11.95
CA TRP A 53 -2.13 13.48 -11.94
C TRP A 53 -1.17 14.56 -12.43
N ALA A 54 0.12 14.27 -12.62
CA ALA A 54 1.06 15.32 -13.00
C ALA A 54 0.66 16.02 -14.29
N GLY A 55 0.17 15.28 -15.30
CA GLY A 55 -0.30 15.85 -16.57
C GLY A 55 -1.53 16.75 -16.43
N GLU A 56 -2.46 16.41 -15.53
CA GLU A 56 -3.68 17.18 -15.28
C GLU A 56 -3.45 18.42 -14.39
N LEU A 57 -2.34 18.44 -13.66
CA LEU A 57 -1.98 19.50 -12.70
C LEU A 57 -0.81 20.36 -13.18
N LEU A 58 -0.37 20.25 -14.43
CA LEU A 58 0.65 21.17 -14.97
C LEU A 58 0.17 22.62 -14.80
N LEU A 59 1.09 23.51 -14.38
CA LEU A 59 0.77 24.88 -13.97
C LEU A 59 0.06 25.72 -15.06
N TYR A 60 0.15 25.31 -16.32
CA TYR A 60 -0.51 26.01 -17.44
C TYR A 60 -1.92 25.49 -17.75
N ILE A 61 -2.33 24.34 -17.19
CA ILE A 61 -3.63 23.71 -17.49
C ILE A 61 -4.77 24.49 -16.83
N ASP A 62 -4.60 24.92 -15.58
CA ASP A 62 -5.58 25.69 -14.82
C ASP A 62 -4.90 26.88 -14.15
N GLN A 63 -5.00 28.05 -14.77
CA GLN A 63 -4.39 29.29 -14.30
C GLN A 63 -5.25 30.03 -13.25
N SER A 64 -6.36 29.45 -12.80
CA SER A 64 -7.10 30.03 -11.68
C SER A 64 -6.26 30.00 -10.40
N PRO A 65 -6.47 30.92 -9.44
CA PRO A 65 -5.74 30.91 -8.17
C PRO A 65 -5.84 29.58 -7.42
N ALA A 66 -7.01 28.93 -7.46
CA ALA A 66 -7.24 27.63 -6.84
C ALA A 66 -6.49 26.50 -7.57
N GLY A 67 -6.52 26.49 -8.90
CA GLY A 67 -5.80 25.53 -9.73
C GLY A 67 -4.28 25.61 -9.54
N LEU A 68 -3.72 26.82 -9.59
CA LEU A 68 -2.30 27.07 -9.34
C LEU A 68 -1.89 26.68 -7.91
N PHE A 69 -2.71 27.01 -6.92
CA PHE A 69 -2.45 26.61 -5.53
C PHE A 69 -2.43 25.09 -5.38
N LEU A 70 -3.41 24.39 -5.94
CA LEU A 70 -3.48 22.93 -5.90
C LEU A 70 -2.27 22.30 -6.60
N ALA A 71 -1.96 22.75 -7.81
CA ALA A 71 -0.83 22.26 -8.61
C ALA A 71 0.51 22.45 -7.88
N ALA A 72 0.76 23.64 -7.34
CA ALA A 72 1.97 23.92 -6.57
C ALA A 72 2.08 23.02 -5.33
N ASN A 73 1.00 22.89 -4.55
CA ASN A 73 0.96 21.99 -3.39
C ASN A 73 1.21 20.54 -3.79
N PHE A 74 0.60 20.07 -4.88
CA PHE A 74 0.79 18.73 -5.40
C PHE A 74 2.26 18.45 -5.73
N PHE A 75 2.89 19.29 -6.55
CA PHE A 75 4.27 19.06 -6.98
C PHE A 75 5.26 19.20 -5.82
N VAL A 76 5.07 20.16 -4.93
CA VAL A 76 5.94 20.32 -3.75
C VAL A 76 5.79 19.11 -2.82
N ALA A 77 4.56 18.76 -2.41
CA ALA A 77 4.32 17.67 -1.47
C ALA A 77 4.86 16.33 -2.01
N THR A 78 4.58 16.02 -3.29
CA THR A 78 5.01 14.77 -3.92
C THR A 78 6.52 14.72 -4.20
N ALA A 79 7.17 15.84 -4.53
CA ALA A 79 8.62 15.90 -4.68
C ALA A 79 9.34 15.72 -3.33
N LEU A 80 8.85 16.36 -2.26
CA LEU A 80 9.35 16.15 -0.91
C LEU A 80 9.14 14.70 -0.47
N LEU A 81 7.99 14.11 -0.81
CA LEU A 81 7.71 12.70 -0.56
C LEU A 81 8.67 11.79 -1.34
N PHE A 82 8.97 12.09 -2.61
CA PHE A 82 9.85 11.31 -3.48
C PHE A 82 11.31 11.32 -3.01
N ILE A 83 11.83 12.51 -2.67
CA ILE A 83 13.21 12.67 -2.18
C ILE A 83 13.34 12.21 -0.72
N GLY A 84 12.24 12.22 0.03
CA GLY A 84 12.22 11.84 1.43
C GLY A 84 12.82 12.93 2.33
N TYR A 85 12.35 14.17 2.15
CA TYR A 85 12.65 15.28 3.05
C TYR A 85 11.44 15.54 3.94
N HIS A 86 11.64 15.54 5.26
CA HIS A 86 10.56 15.48 6.24
C HIS A 86 9.52 14.40 5.89
N SER A 87 10.01 13.19 5.58
CA SER A 87 9.28 12.13 4.86
C SER A 87 7.88 11.85 5.41
N ARG A 88 7.71 11.82 6.74
CA ARG A 88 6.40 11.58 7.38
C ARG A 88 5.44 12.76 7.21
N ALA A 89 5.94 13.99 7.33
CA ALA A 89 5.14 15.19 7.09
C ALA A 89 4.79 15.36 5.60
N ALA A 90 5.75 15.10 4.70
CA ALA A 90 5.51 15.09 3.26
C ALA A 90 4.47 14.03 2.85
N ALA A 91 4.46 12.87 3.52
CA ALA A 91 3.47 11.82 3.32
C ALA A 91 2.07 12.26 3.76
N VAL A 92 1.94 12.89 4.94
CA VAL A 92 0.69 13.51 5.39
C VAL A 92 0.21 14.58 4.41
N TRP A 93 1.10 15.48 3.98
CA TRP A 93 0.77 16.54 3.04
C TRP A 93 0.29 15.99 1.69
N THR A 94 1.02 15.01 1.14
CA THR A 94 0.65 14.35 -0.13
C THR A 94 -0.71 13.67 -0.02
N GLY A 95 -0.96 12.93 1.07
CA GLY A 95 -2.25 12.31 1.32
C GLY A 95 -3.38 13.33 1.49
N ALA A 96 -3.14 14.44 2.20
CA ALA A 96 -4.11 15.51 2.37
C ALA A 96 -4.45 16.22 1.04
N VAL A 97 -3.44 16.47 0.18
CA VAL A 97 -3.67 16.98 -1.18
C VAL A 97 -4.52 16.00 -1.98
N GLY A 98 -4.19 14.70 -1.96
CA GLY A 98 -4.99 13.67 -2.62
C GLY A 98 -6.44 13.61 -2.13
N LEU A 99 -6.68 13.74 -0.82
CA LEU A 99 -8.03 13.81 -0.26
C LEU A 99 -8.77 15.10 -0.62
N ALA A 100 -8.07 16.24 -0.68
CA ALA A 100 -8.64 17.51 -1.15
C ALA A 100 -9.04 17.41 -2.63
N MET A 101 -8.20 16.78 -3.46
CA MET A 101 -8.54 16.47 -4.85
C MET A 101 -9.79 15.58 -4.94
N TYR A 102 -9.88 14.55 -4.11
CA TYR A 102 -11.02 13.62 -4.09
C TYR A 102 -12.33 14.31 -3.66
N TYR A 103 -12.35 14.92 -2.48
CA TYR A 103 -13.57 15.46 -1.89
C TYR A 103 -13.94 16.86 -2.36
N CYS A 104 -12.97 17.78 -2.41
CA CYS A 104 -13.26 19.17 -2.75
C CYS A 104 -13.35 19.32 -4.27
N PHE A 105 -12.30 18.96 -5.00
CA PHE A 105 -12.29 19.17 -6.45
C PHE A 105 -13.11 18.12 -7.21
N GLY A 106 -13.07 16.86 -6.77
CA GLY A 106 -13.82 15.76 -7.37
C GLY A 106 -15.32 15.89 -7.13
N PHE A 107 -15.76 15.72 -5.88
CA PHE A 107 -17.18 15.74 -5.54
C PHE A 107 -17.81 17.13 -5.53
N GLN A 108 -17.21 18.13 -4.86
CA GLN A 108 -17.87 19.44 -4.71
C GLN A 108 -17.77 20.29 -5.98
N LEU A 109 -16.64 20.25 -6.69
CA LEU A 109 -16.43 21.03 -7.92
C LEU A 109 -16.67 20.23 -9.21
N GLY A 110 -17.14 18.98 -9.10
CA GLY A 110 -17.61 18.19 -10.25
C GLY A 110 -16.52 17.64 -11.16
N ARG A 111 -15.26 17.51 -10.71
CA ARG A 111 -14.21 16.81 -11.47
C ARG A 111 -14.34 15.30 -11.32
N GLU A 112 -15.35 14.74 -12.00
CA GLU A 112 -15.73 13.31 -11.90
C GLU A 112 -14.54 12.32 -11.99
N PRO A 113 -13.55 12.50 -12.89
CA PRO A 113 -12.42 11.55 -12.99
C PRO A 113 -11.56 11.43 -11.71
N TRP A 114 -11.71 12.37 -10.77
CA TRP A 114 -10.97 12.37 -9.50
C TRP A 114 -11.70 11.60 -8.40
N THR A 115 -12.97 11.26 -8.59
CA THR A 115 -13.84 10.61 -7.59
C THR A 115 -13.78 9.08 -7.58
N HIS A 116 -13.01 8.48 -8.49
CA HIS A 116 -12.86 7.02 -8.57
C HIS A 116 -12.15 6.43 -7.33
N HIS A 117 -12.59 5.28 -6.83
CA HIS A 117 -12.06 4.69 -5.59
C HIS A 117 -10.53 4.45 -5.56
N HIS A 118 -9.89 4.30 -6.71
CA HIS A 118 -8.43 4.12 -6.78
C HIS A 118 -7.65 5.39 -6.39
N THR A 119 -8.22 6.58 -6.62
CA THR A 119 -7.60 7.84 -6.21
C THR A 119 -7.63 8.01 -4.70
N TYR A 120 -8.75 7.61 -4.08
CA TYR A 120 -8.90 7.55 -2.64
C TYR A 120 -7.90 6.60 -1.99
N LEU A 121 -7.74 5.38 -2.53
CA LEU A 121 -6.73 4.43 -2.05
C LEU A 121 -5.31 5.01 -2.10
N LEU A 122 -4.94 5.67 -3.20
CA LEU A 122 -3.63 6.26 -3.36
C LEU A 122 -3.36 7.37 -2.32
N ALA A 123 -4.37 8.21 -2.04
CA ALA A 123 -4.31 9.22 -0.98
C ALA A 123 -4.18 8.60 0.42
N VAL A 124 -5.00 7.59 0.74
CA VAL A 124 -4.94 6.88 2.02
C VAL A 124 -3.61 6.15 2.20
N ALA A 125 -3.06 5.55 1.14
CA ALA A 125 -1.75 4.89 1.20
C ALA A 125 -0.62 5.87 1.55
N ALA A 126 -0.67 7.11 1.05
CA ALA A 126 0.25 8.17 1.45
C ALA A 126 0.07 8.59 2.92
N LEU A 127 -1.16 8.58 3.46
CA LEU A 127 -1.35 8.81 4.89
C LEU A 127 -0.80 7.65 5.74
N LEU A 128 -1.04 6.41 5.32
CA LEU A 128 -0.55 5.23 6.02
C LEU A 128 0.98 5.11 6.01
N ILE A 129 1.65 5.52 4.92
CA ILE A 129 3.13 5.51 4.89
C ILE A 129 3.75 6.56 5.83
N ALA A 130 2.99 7.59 6.25
CA ALA A 130 3.44 8.50 7.31
C ALA A 130 3.57 7.80 8.69
N LEU A 131 2.91 6.65 8.87
CA LEU A 131 2.96 5.85 10.09
C LEU A 131 4.10 4.82 10.08
N THR A 132 4.93 4.80 9.04
CA THR A 132 6.11 3.92 8.94
C THR A 132 7.41 4.72 9.11
N PRO A 133 8.56 4.05 9.31
CA PRO A 133 9.88 4.69 9.27
C PRO A 133 10.35 5.02 7.84
N CYS A 134 9.46 5.51 6.94
CA CYS A 134 9.75 5.71 5.51
C CYS A 134 10.86 6.72 5.18
N GLY A 135 11.30 7.51 6.17
CA GLY A 135 12.43 8.42 6.08
C GLY A 135 13.75 7.89 6.64
N ARG A 136 13.81 6.64 7.14
CA ARG A 136 15.04 6.05 7.71
C ARG A 136 15.95 5.37 6.67
N SER A 137 15.46 5.10 5.46
CA SER A 137 16.25 4.57 4.34
C SER A 137 15.90 5.30 3.02
N TYR A 138 16.87 5.34 2.09
CA TYR A 138 16.73 5.92 0.74
C TYR A 138 16.10 7.32 0.69
N SER A 139 16.41 8.17 1.65
CA SER A 139 15.80 9.49 1.85
C SER A 139 16.85 10.56 2.11
N LEU A 140 16.52 11.82 1.82
CA LEU A 140 17.34 12.95 2.22
C LEU A 140 17.40 13.08 3.76
N ASP A 141 16.32 12.76 4.47
CA ASP A 141 16.31 12.70 5.93
C ASP A 141 17.42 11.78 6.49
N ARG A 142 17.60 10.61 5.87
CA ARG A 142 18.63 9.64 6.23
C ARG A 142 20.02 10.20 5.95
N TYR A 143 20.22 10.73 4.75
CA TYR A 143 21.50 11.33 4.35
C TYR A 143 21.94 12.43 5.33
N LEU A 144 21.03 13.35 5.66
CA LEU A 144 21.29 14.41 6.63
C LEU A 144 21.50 13.88 8.05
N ALA A 145 20.85 12.80 8.45
CA ALA A 145 21.07 12.16 9.74
C ALA A 145 22.46 11.50 9.83
N VAL A 146 22.94 10.87 8.75
CA VAL A 146 24.29 10.28 8.69
C VAL A 146 25.37 11.35 8.80
N ILE A 147 25.28 12.42 8.01
CA ILE A 147 26.23 13.54 8.06
C ILE A 147 26.30 14.16 9.46
N ARG A 148 25.13 14.34 10.12
CA ARG A 148 25.08 14.87 11.49
C ARG A 148 25.75 13.92 12.49
N ALA A 149 25.55 12.62 12.35
CA ALA A 149 26.17 11.62 13.22
C ALA A 149 27.71 11.58 13.04
N GLU A 150 28.18 11.61 11.79
CA GLU A 150 29.61 11.67 11.47
C GLU A 150 30.28 12.92 12.06
N ARG A 151 29.65 14.10 11.92
CA ARG A 151 30.15 15.35 12.51
C ARG A 151 30.19 15.33 14.03
N ALA A 152 29.27 14.62 14.66
CA ALA A 152 29.21 14.45 16.11
C ALA A 152 30.08 13.30 16.63
N GLY A 153 30.74 12.53 15.75
CA GLY A 153 31.54 11.36 16.13
C GLY A 153 30.73 10.21 16.72
N VAL A 154 29.43 10.14 16.44
CA VAL A 154 28.53 9.08 16.93
C VAL A 154 28.07 8.19 15.77
N PRO A 155 27.76 6.90 16.03
CA PRO A 155 27.23 6.03 14.98
C PRO A 155 25.87 6.53 14.46
N PRO A 156 25.60 6.45 13.15
CA PRO A 156 24.32 6.83 12.59
C PRO A 156 23.20 5.90 13.08
N ALA A 157 21.99 6.44 13.24
CA ALA A 157 20.83 5.66 13.65
C ALA A 157 20.61 4.43 12.75
N ALA A 158 20.09 3.33 13.28
CA ALA A 158 19.83 2.14 12.48
C ALA A 158 18.73 2.37 11.43
N GLU A 159 18.83 1.71 10.28
CA GLU A 159 17.81 1.70 9.22
C GLU A 159 16.61 0.80 9.57
N ARG A 160 16.17 0.84 10.83
CA ARG A 160 15.10 0.01 11.38
C ARG A 160 14.03 0.89 11.98
N GLY A 161 12.84 0.37 12.18
CA GLY A 161 11.81 1.04 12.97
C GLY A 161 10.54 0.22 13.08
N ASN A 162 9.57 0.78 13.79
CA ASN A 162 8.29 0.14 14.06
C ASN A 162 7.52 -0.24 12.77
N LEU A 163 6.95 -1.45 12.75
CA LEU A 163 6.27 -2.04 11.59
C LEU A 163 4.74 -1.84 11.58
N TRP A 164 4.18 -1.11 12.53
CA TRP A 164 2.74 -0.85 12.67
C TRP A 164 2.12 -0.27 11.40
N GLY A 165 2.72 0.79 10.83
CA GLY A 165 2.19 1.40 9.61
C GLY A 165 2.13 0.43 8.42
N LEU A 166 3.11 -0.48 8.28
CA LEU A 166 3.06 -1.50 7.23
C LEU A 166 1.92 -2.50 7.46
N ARG A 167 1.61 -2.81 8.72
CA ARG A 167 0.47 -3.68 9.06
C ARG A 167 -0.86 -3.01 8.82
N LEU A 168 -0.98 -1.71 9.06
CA LEU A 168 -2.16 -0.94 8.69
C LEU A 168 -2.37 -0.95 7.17
N ILE A 169 -1.30 -0.86 6.37
CA ILE A 169 -1.38 -1.05 4.92
C ILE A 169 -1.89 -2.46 4.59
N VAL A 170 -1.37 -3.50 5.24
CA VAL A 170 -1.86 -4.89 5.06
C VAL A 170 -3.35 -5.02 5.39
N VAL A 171 -3.81 -4.42 6.49
CA VAL A 171 -5.24 -4.41 6.87
C VAL A 171 -6.06 -3.68 5.82
N GLN A 172 -5.62 -2.50 5.38
CA GLN A 172 -6.29 -1.73 4.34
C GLN A 172 -6.45 -2.52 3.04
N LEU A 173 -5.41 -3.25 2.60
CA LEU A 173 -5.47 -4.10 1.43
C LEU A 173 -6.44 -5.29 1.62
N SER A 174 -6.41 -5.94 2.78
CA SER A 174 -7.33 -7.03 3.10
C SER A 174 -8.79 -6.59 3.12
N VAL A 175 -9.08 -5.43 3.72
CA VAL A 175 -10.42 -4.83 3.73
C VAL A 175 -10.86 -4.51 2.31
N LEU A 176 -9.98 -3.91 1.50
CA LEU A 176 -10.28 -3.59 0.11
C LEU A 176 -10.63 -4.85 -0.69
N TYR A 177 -9.80 -5.89 -0.63
CA TYR A 177 -10.07 -7.14 -1.34
C TYR A 177 -11.36 -7.81 -0.86
N PHE A 178 -11.62 -7.79 0.45
CA PHE A 178 -12.83 -8.39 1.00
C PHE A 178 -14.09 -7.72 0.47
N PHE A 179 -14.16 -6.39 0.56
CA PHE A 179 -15.33 -5.65 0.08
C PHE A 179 -15.42 -5.65 -1.45
N ALA A 180 -14.30 -5.70 -2.18
CA ALA A 180 -14.31 -5.87 -3.62
C ALA A 180 -14.88 -7.24 -4.05
N ALA A 181 -14.54 -8.32 -3.33
CA ALA A 181 -15.09 -9.65 -3.57
C ALA A 181 -16.57 -9.71 -3.18
N PHE A 182 -16.92 -9.13 -2.04
CA PHE A 182 -18.29 -9.09 -1.51
C PHE A 182 -19.24 -8.34 -2.46
N ASP A 183 -18.84 -7.17 -2.95
CA ASP A 183 -19.61 -6.41 -3.93
C ASP A 183 -19.87 -7.22 -5.21
N LYS A 184 -18.91 -8.05 -5.63
CA LYS A 184 -19.02 -8.97 -6.77
C LYS A 184 -19.74 -10.29 -6.47
N THR A 185 -20.11 -10.55 -5.21
CA THR A 185 -20.84 -11.77 -4.82
C THR A 185 -22.34 -11.57 -5.01
N ASN A 186 -22.73 -11.26 -6.24
CA ASN A 186 -24.12 -11.12 -6.66
C ASN A 186 -24.31 -11.79 -8.02
N TYR A 187 -25.57 -12.13 -8.35
CA TYR A 187 -25.88 -12.85 -9.59
C TYR A 187 -25.42 -12.10 -10.85
N ALA A 188 -25.53 -10.77 -10.88
CA ALA A 188 -25.15 -9.99 -12.06
C ALA A 188 -23.66 -10.10 -12.40
N PHE A 189 -22.80 -10.22 -11.40
CA PHE A 189 -21.37 -10.44 -11.62
C PHE A 189 -21.05 -11.92 -11.82
N LEU A 190 -21.55 -12.81 -10.95
CA LEU A 190 -21.22 -14.24 -10.97
C LEU A 190 -21.72 -14.97 -12.23
N SER A 191 -22.76 -14.47 -12.89
CA SER A 191 -23.25 -15.01 -14.16
C SER A 191 -22.33 -14.73 -15.36
N GLY A 192 -21.25 -13.97 -15.21
CA GLY A 192 -20.41 -13.54 -16.32
C GLY A 192 -20.88 -12.26 -17.02
N ALA A 193 -22.14 -11.86 -16.84
CA ALA A 193 -22.75 -10.78 -17.60
C ALA A 193 -21.99 -9.44 -17.49
N ARG A 194 -21.44 -9.10 -16.31
CA ARG A 194 -20.61 -7.89 -16.15
C ARG A 194 -19.30 -7.96 -16.93
N LEU A 195 -18.64 -9.11 -16.98
CA LEU A 195 -17.41 -9.27 -17.76
C LEU A 195 -17.69 -9.27 -19.26
N GLU A 196 -18.81 -9.87 -19.69
CA GLU A 196 -19.27 -9.78 -21.08
C GLU A 196 -19.50 -8.33 -21.50
N GLN A 197 -20.23 -7.55 -20.68
CA GLN A 197 -20.49 -6.13 -20.93
C GLN A 197 -19.19 -5.34 -21.09
N ILE A 198 -18.20 -5.59 -20.23
CA ILE A 198 -16.89 -4.95 -20.30
C ILE A 198 -16.17 -5.33 -21.60
N LEU A 199 -16.18 -6.62 -21.97
CA LEU A 199 -15.52 -7.09 -23.19
C LEU A 199 -16.16 -6.46 -24.44
N LEU A 200 -17.49 -6.48 -24.52
CA LEU A 200 -18.25 -5.86 -25.60
C LEU A 200 -17.94 -4.36 -25.68
N TRP A 201 -17.97 -3.66 -24.54
CA TRP A 201 -17.75 -2.21 -24.51
C TRP A 201 -16.36 -1.79 -24.99
N TYR A 202 -15.30 -2.51 -24.59
CA TYR A 202 -13.93 -2.09 -24.87
C TYR A 202 -13.30 -2.74 -26.11
N TYR A 203 -13.78 -3.92 -26.55
CA TYR A 203 -13.04 -4.73 -27.53
C TYR A 203 -13.83 -5.17 -28.75
N THR A 204 -15.09 -5.57 -28.60
CA THR A 204 -15.84 -6.19 -29.71
C THR A 204 -17.08 -5.40 -30.15
N GLY A 205 -17.42 -4.31 -29.46
CA GLY A 205 -18.57 -3.47 -29.79
C GLY A 205 -19.88 -4.25 -29.73
N SER A 206 -20.65 -4.21 -30.82
CA SER A 206 -21.92 -4.95 -30.95
C SER A 206 -21.74 -6.43 -31.28
N ASP A 207 -20.53 -6.86 -31.66
CA ASP A 207 -20.30 -8.23 -32.10
C ASP A 207 -20.13 -9.14 -30.89
N TYR A 208 -21.18 -9.93 -30.61
CA TYR A 208 -21.20 -10.88 -29.51
C TYR A 208 -20.54 -12.21 -29.93
N PRO A 209 -19.38 -12.58 -29.36
CA PRO A 209 -18.70 -13.82 -29.72
C PRO A 209 -19.52 -15.04 -29.26
N PRO A 210 -19.81 -16.00 -30.16
CA PRO A 210 -20.55 -17.19 -29.78
C PRO A 210 -19.79 -17.99 -28.72
N GLY A 211 -20.49 -18.39 -27.65
CA GLY A 211 -19.91 -19.17 -26.56
C GLY A 211 -19.19 -18.36 -25.47
N LEU A 212 -19.21 -17.02 -25.51
CA LEU A 212 -18.55 -16.16 -24.52
C LEU A 212 -19.06 -16.35 -23.07
N ALA A 213 -20.35 -16.66 -22.91
CA ALA A 213 -21.00 -16.69 -21.60
C ALA A 213 -20.37 -17.67 -20.60
N TRP A 214 -20.00 -18.86 -21.08
CA TRP A 214 -19.42 -19.87 -20.20
C TRP A 214 -18.01 -19.49 -19.68
N PRO A 215 -17.05 -19.10 -20.54
CA PRO A 215 -15.79 -18.50 -20.10
C PRO A 215 -15.97 -17.29 -19.19
N ALA A 216 -16.89 -16.38 -19.50
CA ALA A 216 -17.14 -15.19 -18.68
C ALA A 216 -17.63 -15.54 -17.27
N THR A 217 -18.51 -16.55 -17.16
CA THR A 217 -18.97 -17.10 -15.88
C THR A 217 -17.80 -17.68 -15.08
N MET A 218 -16.99 -18.54 -15.71
CA MET A 218 -15.83 -19.16 -15.05
C MET A 218 -14.83 -18.12 -14.55
N VAL A 219 -14.51 -17.12 -15.36
CA VAL A 219 -13.61 -16.01 -14.99
C VAL A 219 -14.22 -15.20 -13.85
N SER A 220 -15.52 -14.90 -13.88
CA SER A 220 -16.19 -14.14 -12.82
C SER A 220 -16.10 -14.84 -11.47
N VAL A 221 -16.41 -16.14 -11.44
CA VAL A 221 -16.27 -16.96 -10.22
C VAL A 221 -14.80 -17.00 -9.77
N ALA A 222 -13.86 -17.20 -10.70
CA ALA A 222 -12.43 -17.24 -10.38
C ALA A 222 -11.93 -15.92 -9.79
N VAL A 223 -12.39 -14.77 -10.30
CA VAL A 223 -12.06 -13.44 -9.76
C VAL A 223 -12.56 -13.29 -8.33
N VAL A 224 -13.82 -13.63 -8.05
CA VAL A 224 -14.39 -13.51 -6.69
C VAL A 224 -13.68 -14.44 -5.70
N VAL A 225 -13.45 -15.70 -6.09
CA VAL A 225 -12.71 -16.67 -5.27
C VAL A 225 -11.29 -16.17 -5.00
N LEU A 226 -10.60 -15.65 -6.02
CA LEU A 226 -9.25 -15.12 -5.87
C LEU A 226 -9.25 -13.90 -4.94
N GLU A 227 -10.16 -12.95 -5.10
CA GLU A 227 -10.22 -11.77 -4.22
C GLU A 227 -10.48 -12.15 -2.76
N TYR A 228 -11.38 -13.09 -2.47
CA TYR A 228 -11.55 -13.63 -1.11
C TYR A 228 -10.29 -14.32 -0.59
N CYS A 229 -9.63 -15.12 -1.44
CA CYS A 229 -8.35 -15.76 -1.09
C CYS A 229 -7.27 -14.72 -0.80
N LEU A 230 -7.21 -13.62 -1.54
CA LEU A 230 -6.27 -12.53 -1.30
C LEU A 230 -6.60 -11.80 0.01
N ALA A 231 -7.88 -11.46 0.23
CA ALA A 231 -8.34 -10.75 1.42
C ALA A 231 -7.97 -11.49 2.72
N LEU A 232 -8.29 -12.79 2.77
CA LEU A 232 -8.15 -13.61 3.96
C LEU A 232 -6.80 -14.32 4.01
N GLY A 233 -6.22 -14.69 2.87
CA GLY A 233 -5.02 -15.51 2.81
C GLY A 233 -3.70 -14.73 2.76
N MET A 234 -3.63 -13.55 2.13
CA MET A 234 -2.35 -12.81 2.02
C MET A 234 -1.73 -12.36 3.35
N PRO A 235 -2.51 -11.97 4.38
CA PRO A 235 -1.95 -11.62 5.69
C PRO A 235 -1.10 -12.74 6.30
N PHE A 236 -1.48 -14.00 6.09
CA PHE A 236 -0.80 -15.15 6.68
C PHE A 236 0.39 -15.60 5.84
N ARG A 237 1.55 -15.77 6.51
CA ARG A 237 2.82 -16.14 5.85
C ARG A 237 2.76 -17.46 5.08
N ALA A 238 2.05 -18.45 5.62
CA ALA A 238 1.99 -19.80 5.04
C ALA A 238 1.30 -19.82 3.67
N THR A 239 0.22 -19.05 3.53
CA THR A 239 -0.61 -18.96 2.32
C THR A 239 -0.08 -17.93 1.33
N ARG A 240 0.56 -16.87 1.80
CA ARG A 240 1.06 -15.76 0.97
C ARG A 240 1.90 -16.20 -0.23
N ARG A 241 2.79 -17.18 -0.07
CA ARG A 241 3.65 -17.66 -1.17
C ARG A 241 2.86 -18.19 -2.38
N TYR A 242 1.65 -18.69 -2.14
CA TYR A 242 0.76 -19.20 -3.18
C TYR A 242 -0.11 -18.12 -3.80
N LEU A 243 -0.28 -16.98 -3.13
CA LEU A 243 -1.24 -15.94 -3.49
C LEU A 243 -0.59 -14.71 -4.11
N VAL A 244 0.69 -14.45 -3.84
CA VAL A 244 1.43 -13.31 -4.42
C VAL A 244 1.43 -13.36 -5.95
N LEU A 245 1.81 -14.50 -6.54
CA LEU A 245 1.90 -14.61 -8.01
C LEU A 245 0.52 -14.52 -8.68
N PRO A 246 -0.52 -15.26 -8.24
CA PRO A 246 -1.88 -15.06 -8.76
C PRO A 246 -2.39 -13.63 -8.57
N GLY A 247 -2.15 -13.01 -7.41
CA GLY A 247 -2.57 -11.63 -7.16
C GLY A 247 -1.88 -10.60 -8.04
N LEU A 248 -0.56 -10.74 -8.28
CA LEU A 248 0.18 -9.89 -9.21
C LEU A 248 -0.26 -10.12 -10.67
N ALA A 249 -0.47 -11.38 -11.06
CA ALA A 249 -0.98 -11.71 -12.40
C ALA A 249 -2.37 -11.14 -12.62
N PHE A 250 -3.27 -11.24 -11.63
CA PHE A 250 -4.59 -10.65 -11.66
C PHE A 250 -4.53 -9.13 -11.86
N HIS A 251 -3.68 -8.43 -11.10
CA HIS A 251 -3.47 -6.99 -11.26
C HIS A 251 -2.87 -6.62 -12.61
N ALA A 252 -1.93 -7.42 -13.13
CA ALA A 252 -1.35 -7.22 -14.45
C ALA A 252 -2.40 -7.40 -15.56
N ILE A 253 -3.26 -8.41 -15.46
CA ILE A 253 -4.37 -8.63 -16.40
C ILE A 253 -5.29 -7.42 -16.36
N ILE A 254 -5.78 -7.01 -15.18
CA ILE A 254 -6.64 -5.83 -15.04
C ILE A 254 -5.96 -4.58 -15.62
N TYR A 255 -4.66 -4.38 -15.37
CA TYR A 255 -3.93 -3.22 -15.87
C TYR A 255 -3.88 -3.18 -17.41
N LEU A 256 -3.79 -4.34 -18.05
CA LEU A 256 -3.73 -4.45 -19.52
C LEU A 256 -5.11 -4.45 -20.17
N THR A 257 -6.13 -4.95 -19.46
CA THR A 257 -7.46 -5.17 -20.04
C THR A 257 -8.51 -4.16 -19.62
N LEU A 258 -8.27 -3.39 -18.55
CA LEU A 258 -9.23 -2.43 -18.01
C LEU A 258 -8.55 -1.07 -17.79
N PRO A 259 -9.24 0.05 -18.09
CA PRO A 259 -8.70 1.40 -17.86
C PRO A 259 -8.80 1.79 -16.37
N VAL A 260 -8.19 1.00 -15.48
CA VAL A 260 -8.19 1.22 -14.03
C VAL A 260 -7.03 2.10 -13.56
N TYR A 261 -6.35 2.77 -14.49
CA TYR A 261 -5.23 3.69 -14.25
C TYR A 261 -4.19 3.11 -13.27
N THR A 262 -3.93 3.81 -12.18
CA THR A 262 -2.88 3.50 -11.21
C THR A 262 -3.30 2.47 -10.16
N PHE A 263 -4.53 1.94 -10.21
CA PHE A 263 -5.02 1.00 -9.20
C PHE A 263 -4.14 -0.26 -9.09
N SER A 264 -3.98 -1.00 -10.19
CA SER A 264 -3.20 -2.24 -10.21
C SER A 264 -1.74 -2.02 -9.77
N ALA A 265 -1.14 -0.91 -10.22
CA ALA A 265 0.22 -0.55 -9.86
C ALA A 265 0.35 -0.18 -8.37
N THR A 266 -0.66 0.51 -7.81
CA THR A 266 -0.74 0.81 -6.37
C THR A 266 -0.84 -0.48 -5.57
N MET A 267 -1.72 -1.41 -5.96
CA MET A 267 -1.88 -2.68 -5.27
C MET A 267 -0.59 -3.52 -5.32
N ALA A 268 0.05 -3.62 -6.49
CA ALA A 268 1.32 -4.32 -6.65
C ALA A 268 2.45 -3.69 -5.82
N LEU A 269 2.53 -2.36 -5.75
CA LEU A 269 3.49 -1.66 -4.89
C LEU A 269 3.26 -1.98 -3.41
N LEU A 270 2.00 -1.89 -2.96
CA LEU A 270 1.65 -2.09 -1.55
C LEU A 270 1.81 -3.56 -1.12
N TYR A 271 1.97 -4.51 -2.05
CA TYR A 271 2.35 -5.88 -1.70
C TYR A 271 3.70 -5.97 -0.98
N LEU A 272 4.59 -4.99 -1.13
CA LEU A 272 5.81 -4.87 -0.34
C LEU A 272 5.54 -4.89 1.17
N ALA A 273 4.38 -4.40 1.61
CA ALA A 273 3.98 -4.40 3.02
C ALA A 273 3.63 -5.81 3.55
N TYR A 274 3.27 -6.75 2.68
CA TYR A 274 3.04 -8.13 3.11
C TYR A 274 4.37 -8.79 3.49
N PHE A 275 5.46 -8.57 2.75
CA PHE A 275 6.72 -9.28 2.98
C PHE A 275 7.39 -8.92 4.31
N ASP A 276 8.17 -9.87 4.85
CA ASP A 276 9.03 -9.59 5.99
C ASP A 276 10.03 -8.50 5.61
N ALA A 277 10.06 -7.40 6.36
CA ALA A 277 10.89 -6.24 6.06
C ALA A 277 12.40 -6.59 6.04
N ASP A 278 12.85 -7.49 6.91
CA ASP A 278 14.24 -7.96 6.97
C ASP A 278 14.55 -8.94 5.82
N ALA A 279 13.56 -9.70 5.34
CA ALA A 279 13.73 -10.51 4.14
C ALA A 279 13.89 -9.64 2.88
N VAL A 280 13.10 -8.56 2.76
CA VAL A 280 13.25 -7.57 1.68
C VAL A 280 14.64 -6.93 1.75
N ASP A 281 15.10 -6.54 2.94
CA ASP A 281 16.43 -5.99 3.15
C ASP A 281 17.54 -6.93 2.67
N LYS A 282 17.49 -8.21 3.03
CA LYS A 282 18.46 -9.22 2.58
C LYS A 282 18.52 -9.33 1.05
N VAL A 283 17.38 -9.26 0.37
CA VAL A 283 17.33 -9.26 -1.10
C VAL A 283 17.98 -8.01 -1.66
N LEU A 284 17.65 -6.83 -1.12
CA LEU A 284 18.24 -5.57 -1.56
C LEU A 284 19.75 -5.53 -1.33
N ALA A 285 20.24 -6.01 -0.19
CA ALA A 285 21.67 -6.10 0.11
C ALA A 285 22.41 -6.99 -0.89
N ARG A 286 21.81 -8.12 -1.31
CA ARG A 286 22.35 -8.98 -2.36
C ARG A 286 22.40 -8.25 -3.71
N LEU A 287 21.31 -7.57 -4.09
CA LEU A 287 21.24 -6.82 -5.34
C LEU A 287 22.25 -5.65 -5.39
N GLN A 288 22.56 -5.06 -4.25
CA GLN A 288 23.55 -3.99 -4.11
C GLN A 288 25.00 -4.50 -4.02
N GLY A 289 25.23 -5.82 -4.10
CA GLY A 289 26.56 -6.41 -4.02
C GLY A 289 27.14 -6.53 -2.61
N PHE A 290 26.37 -6.22 -1.57
CA PHE A 290 26.79 -6.41 -0.17
C PHE A 290 26.59 -7.86 0.33
N GLY A 291 26.00 -8.74 -0.48
CA GLY A 291 25.62 -10.10 -0.08
C GLY A 291 26.37 -11.20 -0.82
N SER A 292 27.65 -11.44 -0.49
CA SER A 292 28.33 -12.76 -0.41
C SER A 292 29.86 -12.62 -0.47
N THR A 293 30.50 -12.34 0.67
CA THR A 293 31.94 -12.60 0.90
C THR A 293 32.15 -13.23 2.27
N ALA A 294 31.45 -14.33 2.55
CA ALA A 294 31.66 -15.11 3.77
C ALA A 294 31.35 -16.59 3.55
N SER A 295 32.18 -17.30 2.77
CA SER A 295 32.39 -18.76 2.89
C SER A 295 33.50 -19.28 1.94
N ALA A 296 34.70 -18.69 1.95
CA ALA A 296 35.85 -19.28 1.23
C ALA A 296 37.19 -18.80 1.81
N ARG A 297 37.44 -19.07 3.10
CA ARG A 297 38.78 -19.10 3.72
C ARG A 297 38.64 -19.54 5.18
N GLY A 298 38.59 -20.84 5.37
CA GLY A 298 38.68 -21.50 6.67
C GLY A 298 38.82 -22.98 6.39
N GLU A 299 39.93 -23.57 6.84
CA GLU A 299 40.28 -24.99 6.77
C GLU A 299 40.87 -25.49 5.45
N ILE A 300 42.10 -25.08 5.13
CA ILE A 300 43.22 -26.02 4.92
C ILE A 300 44.50 -25.33 5.42
N SER A 301 44.88 -25.61 6.67
CA SER A 301 46.27 -25.60 7.15
C SER A 301 46.37 -26.52 8.35
#